data_AF-A0A270N7Y3-F1
#
_entry.id   AF-A0A270N7Y3-F1
#
_cell.length_a   1.000
_cell.length_b   1.000
_cell.length_c   1.000
_cell.angle_alpha   90.00
_cell.angle_beta   90.00
_cell.angle_gamma   90.00
#
_symmetry.space_group_name_H-M   'P 1'
#
loop_
_entity.id
_entity.type
_entity.pdbx_description
1 polymer ?
#
loop_
_entity_poly.entity_id
_entity_poly.type
_entity_poly.pdbx_seq_one_letter_code
_entity_poly.pdbx_strand_id
1 'polypeptide(L)'
;MKSPSLIDLTLEVGEVAIDSLLDDGLAKDIPFFGLIMKANDAFTSIRGRIFAAKIYKFLKVIGQTSKEERDRVIDDISRKKGGTEAAGTAILDLIDRLDSEKKPEFVGKLFNACARGDIAVDEYLRLADIISKVYLKDIELLSDPHPGGLATSQQKNIFMANGLMIMGIKNPSRGSESGANMLKIASDIYEKPFDLTYKLTRSAAQISLHCFGRDRFSDRGIEGFVS
;
A
#
# COMPACT_ATOMS: atom_id res chain seq x y z
N MET A 1 36.32 21.18 7.37
CA MET A 1 34.97 21.20 6.76
C MET A 1 33.97 20.85 7.86
N LYS A 2 32.98 21.71 8.14
CA LYS A 2 31.85 21.33 9.01
C LYS A 2 30.96 20.41 8.18
N SER A 3 30.68 19.21 8.67
CA SER A 3 29.64 18.36 8.09
C SER A 3 28.30 19.08 8.26
N PRO A 4 27.47 19.20 7.20
CA PRO A 4 26.13 19.74 7.35
C PRO A 4 25.39 18.94 8.42
N SER A 5 24.64 19.63 9.29
CA SER A 5 23.86 18.93 10.30
C SER A 5 22.69 18.19 9.62
N LEU A 6 22.18 17.12 10.25
CA LEU A 6 21.01 16.40 9.75
C LEU A 6 19.78 17.32 9.59
N ILE A 7 19.73 18.38 10.40
CA ILE A 7 18.69 19.41 10.34
C ILE A 7 18.84 20.20 9.04
N ASP A 8 20.05 20.68 8.71
CA ASP A 8 20.31 21.45 7.50
C ASP A 8 19.93 20.67 6.23
N LEU A 9 20.30 19.38 6.17
CA LEU A 9 19.95 18.50 5.04
C LEU A 9 18.44 18.30 4.89
N THR A 10 17.72 18.19 6.02
CA THR A 10 16.25 18.04 6.02
C THR A 10 15.56 19.33 5.59
N LEU A 11 16.11 20.48 5.99
CA LEU A 11 15.62 21.80 5.59
C LEU A 11 15.77 22.01 4.08
N GLU A 12 16.94 21.67 3.51
CA GLU A 12 17.20 21.77 2.08
C GLU A 12 16.26 20.88 1.24
N VAL A 13 16.08 19.61 1.62
CA VAL A 13 15.16 18.69 0.91
C VAL A 13 13.71 19.18 0.99
N GLY A 14 13.32 19.74 2.14
CA GLY A 14 12.01 20.34 2.34
C GLY A 14 11.78 21.57 1.48
N GLU A 15 12.77 22.46 1.38
CA GLU A 15 12.71 23.67 0.55
C GLU A 15 12.59 23.34 -0.93
N VAL A 16 13.41 22.41 -1.44
CA VAL A 16 13.30 21.95 -2.84
C VAL A 16 11.92 21.36 -3.14
N ALA A 17 11.34 20.59 -2.20
CA ALA A 17 10.01 20.04 -2.38
C ALA A 17 8.92 21.12 -2.37
N ILE A 18 9.03 22.11 -1.49
CA ILE A 18 8.13 23.26 -1.40
C ILE A 18 8.17 24.08 -2.70
N ASP A 19 9.37 24.47 -3.15
CA ASP A 19 9.54 25.25 -4.37
C ASP A 19 8.98 24.48 -5.56
N SER A 20 9.27 23.17 -5.63
CA SER A 20 8.68 22.31 -6.65
C SER A 20 7.16 22.30 -6.58
N LEU A 21 6.53 22.18 -5.40
CA LEU A 21 5.06 22.21 -5.29
C LEU A 21 4.44 23.55 -5.68
N LEU A 22 5.14 24.66 -5.42
CA LEU A 22 4.68 26.01 -5.78
C LEU A 22 4.79 26.28 -7.28
N ASP A 23 5.84 25.76 -7.91
CA ASP A 23 6.11 25.94 -9.33
C ASP A 23 5.41 24.90 -10.22
N ASP A 24 5.15 23.70 -9.71
CA ASP A 24 4.59 22.59 -10.47
C ASP A 24 3.11 22.84 -10.85
N GLY A 25 2.86 22.89 -12.17
CA GLY A 25 1.51 22.99 -12.73
C GLY A 25 0.63 21.80 -12.34
N LEU A 26 1.21 20.63 -12.13
CA LEU A 26 0.50 19.43 -11.68
C LEU A 26 -0.17 19.64 -10.33
N ALA A 27 0.52 20.32 -9.40
CA ALA A 27 -0.04 20.59 -8.09
C ALA A 27 -1.23 21.54 -8.23
N LYS A 28 -1.12 22.58 -9.05
CA LYS A 28 -2.19 23.55 -9.33
C LYS A 28 -3.40 22.92 -10.03
N ASP A 29 -3.20 21.83 -10.77
CA ASP A 29 -4.27 21.09 -11.44
C ASP A 29 -5.11 20.22 -10.52
N ILE A 30 -4.68 19.98 -9.27
CA ILE A 30 -5.37 19.09 -8.35
C ILE A 30 -6.42 19.88 -7.54
N PRO A 31 -7.70 19.45 -7.54
CA PRO A 31 -8.80 20.16 -6.87
C PRO A 31 -8.56 20.54 -5.40
N PHE A 32 -7.77 19.75 -4.67
CA PHE A 32 -7.47 19.96 -3.25
C PHE A 32 -6.16 20.70 -2.97
N PHE A 33 -5.45 21.19 -3.99
CA PHE A 33 -4.20 21.94 -3.81
C PHE A 33 -4.37 23.20 -2.95
N GLY A 34 -5.51 23.87 -3.07
CA GLY A 34 -5.85 25.02 -2.24
C GLY A 34 -5.88 24.70 -0.73
N LEU A 35 -6.14 23.45 -0.33
CA LEU A 35 -6.08 23.04 1.08
C LEU A 35 -4.64 22.98 1.59
N ILE A 36 -3.70 22.54 0.75
CA ILE A 36 -2.27 22.50 1.07
C ILE A 36 -1.74 23.92 1.25
N MET A 37 -2.05 24.82 0.31
CA MET A 37 -1.61 26.23 0.35
C MET A 37 -2.14 27.01 1.54
N LYS A 38 -3.32 26.64 2.06
CA LYS A 38 -3.91 27.27 3.25
C LYS A 38 -3.25 26.81 4.56
N ALA A 39 -2.48 25.72 4.55
CA ALA A 39 -1.76 25.25 5.72
C ALA A 39 -0.47 26.06 5.92
N ASN A 40 -0.57 27.18 6.66
CA ASN A 40 0.56 28.08 6.96
C ASN A 40 1.77 27.36 7.60
N ASP A 41 1.52 26.27 8.33
CA ASP A 41 2.55 25.47 9.00
C ASP A 41 3.35 24.58 8.03
N ALA A 42 2.85 24.35 6.82
CA ALA A 42 3.52 23.53 5.80
C ALA A 42 4.85 24.14 5.35
N PHE A 43 4.94 25.48 5.34
CA PHE A 43 6.10 26.21 4.83
C PHE A 43 7.11 26.61 5.91
N THR A 44 6.70 26.67 7.17
CA THR A 44 7.52 27.27 8.25
C THR A 44 8.08 26.24 9.24
N SER A 45 7.45 25.06 9.37
CA SER A 45 7.85 24.04 10.36
C SER A 45 8.61 22.86 9.73
N ILE A 46 9.46 22.19 10.51
CA ILE A 46 10.16 20.95 10.06
C ILE A 46 9.14 19.87 9.68
N ARG A 47 8.08 19.71 10.48
CA ARG A 47 6.99 18.76 10.18
C ARG A 47 6.27 19.13 8.88
N GLY A 48 6.03 20.42 8.66
CA GLY A 48 5.46 20.95 7.43
C GLY A 48 6.30 20.64 6.21
N ARG A 49 7.61 20.90 6.28
CA ARG A 49 8.58 20.54 5.23
C ARG A 49 8.59 19.04 4.91
N ILE A 50 8.57 18.19 5.94
CA ILE A 50 8.48 16.72 5.75
C ILE A 50 7.16 16.35 5.07
N PHE A 51 6.05 16.97 5.47
CA PHE A 51 4.75 16.72 4.85
C PHE A 51 4.71 17.18 3.39
N ALA A 52 5.26 18.36 3.08
CA ALA A 52 5.41 18.86 1.71
C ALA A 52 6.24 17.90 0.85
N ALA A 53 7.35 17.36 1.38
CA ALA A 53 8.14 16.35 0.67
C ALA A 53 7.34 15.07 0.37
N LYS A 54 6.48 14.61 1.29
CA LYS A 54 5.58 13.46 1.04
C LYS A 54 4.54 13.77 -0.03
N ILE A 55 3.91 14.95 0.01
CA ILE A 55 2.97 15.40 -1.01
C ILE A 55 3.67 15.42 -2.37
N TYR A 56 4.83 16.06 -2.47
CA TYR A 56 5.59 16.15 -3.71
C TYR A 56 5.88 14.76 -4.31
N LYS A 57 6.32 13.80 -3.49
CA LYS A 57 6.54 12.42 -3.94
C LYS A 57 5.26 11.74 -4.46
N PHE A 58 4.14 11.92 -3.75
CA PHE A 58 2.84 11.42 -4.21
C PHE A 58 2.42 12.07 -5.53
N LEU A 59 2.51 13.40 -5.63
CA LEU A 59 2.15 14.17 -6.82
C LEU A 59 2.98 13.76 -8.03
N LYS A 60 4.30 13.67 -7.88
CA LYS A 60 5.21 13.25 -8.94
C LYS A 60 4.83 11.89 -9.53
N VAL A 61 4.35 10.96 -8.69
CA VAL A 61 3.88 9.66 -9.19
C VAL A 61 2.54 9.81 -9.92
N ILE A 62 1.56 10.53 -9.36
CA ILE A 62 0.26 10.65 -10.02
C ILE A 62 0.28 11.52 -11.29
N GLY A 63 1.30 12.35 -11.46
CA GLY A 63 1.58 13.09 -12.69
C GLY A 63 1.83 12.23 -13.93
N GLN A 64 2.01 10.92 -13.75
CA GLN A 64 2.15 9.95 -14.85
C GLN A 64 0.82 9.62 -15.55
N THR A 65 -0.31 10.07 -14.99
CA THR A 65 -1.66 9.91 -15.58
C THR A 65 -2.12 11.21 -16.25
N SER A 66 -3.20 11.17 -17.03
CA SER A 66 -3.81 12.39 -17.58
C SER A 66 -4.55 13.17 -16.49
N LYS A 67 -4.86 14.45 -16.74
CA LYS A 67 -5.67 15.25 -15.80
C LYS A 67 -7.05 14.65 -15.62
N GLU A 68 -7.68 14.24 -16.72
CA GLU A 68 -9.00 13.61 -16.75
C GLU A 68 -9.01 12.28 -15.98
N GLU A 69 -7.93 11.51 -16.06
CA GLU A 69 -7.78 10.28 -15.26
C GLU A 69 -7.73 10.59 -13.75
N ARG A 70 -6.97 11.62 -13.34
CA ARG A 70 -6.92 12.04 -11.93
C ARG A 70 -8.26 12.58 -11.44
N ASP A 71 -8.89 13.45 -12.22
CA ASP A 71 -10.16 14.08 -11.88
C ASP A 71 -11.25 13.02 -11.64
N ARG A 72 -11.30 11.98 -12.48
CA ARG A 72 -12.22 10.84 -12.26
C ARG A 72 -12.01 10.16 -10.92
N VAL A 73 -10.77 9.84 -10.54
CA VAL A 73 -10.49 9.21 -9.23
C VAL A 73 -10.87 10.15 -8.09
N ILE A 74 -10.59 11.45 -8.23
CA ILE A 74 -10.92 12.45 -7.20
C ILE A 74 -12.44 12.60 -7.07
N ASP A 75 -13.18 12.60 -8.17
CA ASP A 75 -14.64 12.65 -8.16
C ASP A 75 -15.24 11.39 -7.51
N ASP A 76 -14.68 10.22 -7.81
CA ASP A 76 -15.09 8.94 -7.21
C ASP A 76 -14.89 8.96 -5.68
N ILE A 77 -13.74 9.49 -5.21
CA ILE A 77 -13.48 9.68 -3.78
C ILE A 77 -14.43 10.73 -3.19
N SER A 78 -14.67 11.84 -3.91
CA SER A 78 -15.56 12.93 -3.48
C SER A 78 -16.98 12.43 -3.23
N ARG A 79 -17.52 11.61 -4.14
CA ARG A 79 -18.85 11.00 -3.96
C ARG A 79 -18.91 10.10 -2.72
N LYS A 80 -17.81 9.44 -2.36
CA LYS A 80 -17.72 8.57 -1.18
C LYS A 80 -17.46 9.32 0.13
N LYS A 81 -16.77 10.46 0.08
CA LYS A 81 -16.37 11.24 1.27
C LYS A 81 -17.30 12.41 1.60
N GLY A 82 -18.28 12.70 0.73
CA GLY A 82 -19.24 13.78 0.95
C GLY A 82 -18.82 15.13 0.36
N GLY A 83 -17.96 15.12 -0.67
CA GLY A 83 -17.54 16.30 -1.41
C GLY A 83 -16.03 16.37 -1.66
N THR A 84 -15.63 17.28 -2.54
CA THR A 84 -14.23 17.48 -2.96
C THR A 84 -13.32 17.92 -1.82
N GLU A 85 -13.81 18.76 -0.92
CA GLU A 85 -13.04 19.19 0.26
C GLU A 85 -12.75 18.01 1.20
N ALA A 86 -13.76 17.20 1.52
CA ALA A 86 -13.62 16.02 2.36
C ALA A 86 -12.72 14.94 1.71
N ALA A 87 -12.79 14.77 0.38
CA ALA A 87 -11.87 13.92 -0.36
C ALA A 87 -10.42 14.42 -0.28
N GLY A 88 -10.22 15.71 -0.48
CA GLY A 88 -8.92 16.37 -0.34
C GLY A 88 -8.33 16.16 1.04
N THR A 89 -9.08 16.48 2.10
CA THR A 89 -8.66 16.26 3.49
C THR A 89 -8.33 14.79 3.73
N ALA A 90 -9.15 13.85 3.25
CA ALA A 90 -8.87 12.42 3.43
C ALA A 90 -7.56 11.96 2.76
N ILE A 91 -7.24 12.49 1.57
CA ILE A 91 -5.98 12.21 0.88
C ILE A 91 -4.80 12.85 1.62
N LEU A 92 -4.93 14.10 2.06
CA LEU A 92 -3.89 14.80 2.80
C LEU A 92 -3.60 14.14 4.15
N ASP A 93 -4.64 13.76 4.90
CA ASP A 93 -4.49 13.06 6.17
C ASP A 93 -3.87 11.66 5.98
N LEU A 94 -4.18 10.99 4.87
CA LEU A 94 -3.55 9.72 4.52
C LEU A 94 -2.04 9.93 4.30
N ILE A 95 -1.65 10.96 3.54
CA ILE A 95 -0.24 11.28 3.26
C ILE A 95 0.51 11.70 4.53
N ASP A 96 -0.08 12.50 5.41
CA ASP A 96 0.58 12.94 6.66
C ASP A 96 0.95 11.75 7.54
N ARG A 97 0.04 10.77 7.64
CA ARG A 97 0.20 9.54 8.43
C ARG A 97 1.27 8.57 7.92
N LEU A 98 1.77 8.75 6.69
CA LEU A 98 2.81 7.87 6.16
C LEU A 98 4.13 8.10 6.91
N ASP A 99 4.57 7.10 7.66
CA ASP A 99 5.79 7.13 8.50
C ASP A 99 7.11 7.04 7.72
N SER A 100 7.04 6.87 6.40
CA SER A 100 8.19 6.65 5.54
C SER A 100 8.14 7.53 4.31
N GLU A 101 9.32 7.96 3.88
CA GLU A 101 9.54 8.67 2.63
C GLU A 101 9.21 7.90 1.35
N LYS A 102 9.16 6.57 1.37
CA LYS A 102 8.82 5.74 0.18
C LYS A 102 7.33 5.47 0.06
N LYS A 103 6.59 5.41 1.16
CA LYS A 103 5.17 5.08 1.17
C LYS A 103 4.31 6.04 0.31
N PRO A 104 4.59 7.36 0.22
CA PRO A 104 3.86 8.25 -0.69
C PRO A 104 3.90 7.78 -2.14
N GLU A 105 5.02 7.19 -2.58
CA GLU A 105 5.15 6.65 -3.93
C GLU A 105 4.27 5.41 -4.13
N PHE A 106 4.17 4.53 -3.13
CA PHE A 106 3.28 3.36 -3.19
C PHE A 106 1.81 3.77 -3.25
N VAL A 107 1.40 4.72 -2.41
CA VAL A 107 0.03 5.27 -2.47
C VAL A 107 -0.23 5.92 -3.83
N GLY A 108 0.73 6.67 -4.38
CA GLY A 108 0.62 7.26 -5.72
C GLY A 108 0.51 6.21 -6.83
N LYS A 109 1.26 5.10 -6.74
CA LYS A 109 1.18 4.00 -7.72
C LYS A 109 -0.19 3.33 -7.69
N LEU A 110 -0.76 3.12 -6.50
CA LEU A 110 -2.12 2.59 -6.35
C LEU A 110 -3.17 3.58 -6.87
N PHE A 111 -2.96 4.89 -6.68
CA PHE A 111 -3.81 5.91 -7.29
C PHE A 111 -3.76 5.81 -8.82
N ASN A 112 -2.58 5.66 -9.42
CA ASN A 112 -2.45 5.49 -10.87
C ASN A 112 -3.08 4.21 -11.40
N ALA A 113 -3.05 3.12 -10.63
CA ALA A 113 -3.78 1.90 -10.96
C ALA A 113 -5.30 2.16 -10.95
N CYS A 114 -5.81 2.91 -9.97
CA CYS A 114 -7.21 3.32 -9.93
C CYS A 114 -7.58 4.23 -11.12
N ALA A 115 -6.71 5.18 -11.46
CA ALA A 115 -6.92 6.15 -12.54
C ALA A 115 -7.00 5.48 -13.93
N ARG A 116 -6.23 4.40 -14.10
CA ARG A 116 -6.26 3.53 -15.30
C ARG A 116 -7.41 2.52 -15.30
N GLY A 117 -8.13 2.38 -14.18
CA GLY A 117 -9.23 1.44 -14.03
C GLY A 117 -8.81 0.01 -13.67
N ASP A 118 -7.54 -0.21 -13.30
CA ASP A 118 -7.02 -1.53 -12.91
C ASP A 118 -7.61 -2.00 -11.56
N ILE A 119 -7.87 -1.05 -10.66
CA ILE A 119 -8.51 -1.27 -9.36
C ILE A 119 -9.64 -0.26 -9.13
N ALA A 120 -10.67 -0.65 -8.39
CA ALA A 120 -11.75 0.26 -8.01
C ALA A 120 -11.33 1.23 -6.90
N VAL A 121 -12.02 2.36 -6.76
CA VAL A 121 -11.70 3.37 -5.73
C VAL A 121 -11.78 2.81 -4.30
N ASP A 122 -12.71 1.89 -4.01
CA ASP A 122 -12.78 1.23 -2.69
C ASP A 122 -11.57 0.32 -2.44
N GLU A 123 -11.07 -0.32 -3.49
CA GLU A 123 -9.85 -1.12 -3.43
C GLU A 123 -8.64 -0.21 -3.22
N TYR A 124 -8.52 0.90 -3.96
CA TYR A 124 -7.49 1.92 -3.73
C TYR A 124 -7.47 2.41 -2.28
N LEU A 125 -8.62 2.86 -1.74
CA LEU A 125 -8.72 3.36 -0.37
C LEU A 125 -8.31 2.30 0.66
N ARG A 126 -8.73 1.05 0.46
CA ARG A 126 -8.33 -0.08 1.31
C ARG A 126 -6.83 -0.34 1.25
N LEU A 127 -6.25 -0.40 0.06
CA LEU A 127 -4.82 -0.69 -0.12
C LEU A 127 -3.96 0.44 0.43
N ALA A 128 -4.36 1.69 0.22
CA ALA A 128 -3.67 2.86 0.77
C ALA A 128 -3.69 2.87 2.32
N ASP A 129 -4.83 2.52 2.92
CA ASP A 129 -4.94 2.36 4.38
C ASP A 129 -4.00 1.27 4.90
N ILE A 130 -3.91 0.11 4.23
CA ILE A 130 -2.95 -0.95 4.58
C ILE A 130 -1.50 -0.45 4.49
N ILE A 131 -1.13 0.22 3.40
CA ILE A 131 0.21 0.80 3.22
C ILE A 131 0.54 1.79 4.34
N SER A 132 -0.43 2.57 4.82
CA SER A 132 -0.20 3.53 5.90
C SER A 132 0.16 2.83 7.23
N LYS A 133 -0.45 1.67 7.51
CA LYS A 133 -0.33 0.95 8.79
C LYS A 133 0.83 -0.05 8.87
N VAL A 134 1.21 -0.66 7.76
CA VAL A 134 2.24 -1.73 7.76
C VAL A 134 3.63 -1.11 7.70
N TYR A 135 4.58 -1.61 8.49
CA TYR A 135 5.96 -1.13 8.44
C TYR A 135 6.56 -1.28 7.04
N LEU A 136 7.35 -0.30 6.59
CA LEU A 136 7.87 -0.26 5.22
C LEU A 136 8.59 -1.56 4.83
N LYS A 137 9.44 -2.10 5.70
CA LYS A 137 10.22 -3.31 5.39
C LYS A 137 9.35 -4.54 5.23
N ASP A 138 8.25 -4.61 5.94
CA ASP A 138 7.28 -5.69 5.80
C ASP A 138 6.52 -5.56 4.47
N ILE A 139 6.16 -4.34 4.03
CA ILE A 139 5.59 -4.11 2.69
C ILE A 139 6.60 -4.50 1.60
N GLU A 140 7.88 -4.16 1.76
CA GLU A 140 8.95 -4.48 0.79
C GLU A 140 9.10 -6.00 0.58
N LEU A 141 8.67 -6.87 1.52
CA LEU A 141 8.63 -8.32 1.31
C LEU A 141 7.68 -8.73 0.17
N LEU A 142 6.68 -7.91 -0.15
CA LEU A 142 5.79 -8.14 -1.30
C LEU A 142 6.50 -7.94 -2.65
N SER A 143 7.75 -7.47 -2.67
CA SER A 143 8.59 -7.43 -3.87
C SER A 143 9.20 -8.80 -4.23
N ASP A 144 9.29 -9.72 -3.25
CA ASP A 144 9.91 -11.04 -3.45
C ASP A 144 8.98 -11.97 -4.25
N PRO A 145 9.41 -12.48 -5.43
CA PRO A 145 8.64 -13.46 -6.20
C PRO A 145 8.44 -14.79 -5.47
N HIS A 146 9.30 -15.11 -4.50
CA HIS A 146 9.21 -16.34 -3.71
C HIS A 146 8.67 -16.03 -2.30
N PRO A 147 7.62 -16.72 -1.83
CA PRO A 147 7.06 -16.51 -0.50
C PRO A 147 7.99 -16.90 0.66
N GLY A 148 9.18 -17.45 0.38
CA GLY A 148 10.22 -17.76 1.37
C GLY A 148 10.72 -16.54 2.15
N GLY A 149 10.54 -15.31 1.62
CA GLY A 149 10.83 -14.05 2.31
C GLY A 149 9.87 -13.70 3.46
N LEU A 150 8.70 -14.33 3.55
CA LEU A 150 7.79 -14.23 4.71
C LEU A 150 8.21 -15.25 5.77
N ALA A 151 9.48 -15.14 6.17
CA ALA A 151 10.22 -16.20 6.84
C ALA A 151 9.82 -16.40 8.31
N THR A 152 9.29 -15.36 8.96
CA THR A 152 9.03 -15.41 10.41
C THR A 152 7.55 -15.48 10.75
N SER A 153 7.22 -16.16 11.85
CA SER A 153 5.87 -16.16 12.43
C SER A 153 5.36 -14.74 12.73
N GLN A 154 6.26 -13.81 13.08
CA GLN A 154 5.93 -12.41 13.31
C GLN A 154 5.46 -11.72 12.03
N GLN A 155 6.17 -11.86 10.92
CA GLN A 155 5.76 -11.28 9.63
C GLN A 155 4.45 -11.87 9.13
N LYS A 156 4.26 -13.20 9.29
CA LYS A 156 2.99 -13.87 8.98
C LYS A 156 1.84 -13.25 9.80
N ASN A 157 2.03 -13.02 11.09
CA ASN A 157 1.02 -12.38 11.96
C ASN A 157 0.72 -10.94 11.54
N ILE A 158 1.74 -10.14 11.21
CA ILE A 158 1.55 -8.76 10.72
C ILE A 158 0.72 -8.76 9.43
N PHE A 159 1.03 -9.67 8.50
CA PHE A 159 0.31 -9.78 7.24
C PHE A 159 -1.14 -10.22 7.45
N MET A 160 -1.39 -11.18 8.34
CA MET A 160 -2.75 -11.61 8.68
C MET A 160 -3.55 -10.47 9.33
N ALA A 161 -2.96 -9.76 10.29
CA ALA A 161 -3.61 -8.65 10.99
C ALA A 161 -3.99 -7.49 10.05
N ASN A 162 -3.27 -7.30 8.95
CA ASN A 162 -3.53 -6.27 7.96
C ASN A 162 -4.28 -6.80 6.71
N GLY A 163 -4.78 -8.04 6.76
CA GLY A 163 -5.54 -8.64 5.66
C GLY A 163 -4.73 -8.90 4.38
N LEU A 164 -3.40 -9.01 4.50
CA LEU A 164 -2.47 -9.35 3.42
C LEU A 164 -2.24 -10.87 3.32
N MET A 165 -2.59 -11.62 4.36
CA MET A 165 -2.45 -13.07 4.39
C MET A 165 -3.65 -13.73 5.07
N ILE A 166 -4.03 -14.92 4.61
CA ILE A 166 -4.99 -15.80 5.25
C ILE A 166 -4.31 -17.10 5.66
N MET A 167 -4.68 -17.62 6.82
CA MET A 167 -4.29 -18.96 7.27
C MET A 167 -5.41 -19.94 6.96
N GLY A 168 -5.03 -21.12 6.48
CA GLY A 168 -5.92 -22.25 6.26
C GLY A 168 -5.31 -23.52 6.84
N ILE A 169 -6.14 -24.53 7.01
CA ILE A 169 -5.71 -25.86 7.47
C ILE A 169 -5.68 -26.78 6.26
N LYS A 170 -4.55 -27.42 6.01
CA LYS A 170 -4.47 -28.50 5.03
C LYS A 170 -5.17 -29.72 5.64
N ASN A 171 -6.30 -30.10 5.07
CA ASN A 171 -6.99 -31.29 5.51
C ASN A 171 -6.11 -32.52 5.17
N PRO A 172 -5.77 -33.40 6.13
CA PRO A 172 -5.00 -34.61 5.88
C PRO A 172 -5.68 -35.54 4.85
N SER A 173 -6.98 -35.37 4.60
CA SER A 173 -7.82 -36.30 3.83
C SER A 173 -7.92 -36.01 2.33
N ARG A 174 -7.21 -35.01 1.77
CA ARG A 174 -7.28 -34.73 0.32
C ARG A 174 -6.44 -35.66 -0.58
N GLY A 175 -5.81 -36.67 0.01
CA GLY A 175 -5.33 -37.87 -0.69
C GLY A 175 -6.30 -39.06 -0.56
N SER A 176 -7.60 -38.81 -0.32
CA SER A 176 -8.60 -39.85 -0.11
C SER A 176 -8.72 -40.74 -1.35
N GLU A 177 -8.06 -41.89 -1.30
CA GLU A 177 -8.53 -43.12 -1.92
C GLU A 177 -10.05 -43.21 -1.73
N SER A 178 -10.78 -43.29 -2.84
CA SER A 178 -12.23 -43.47 -2.83
C SER A 178 -12.58 -44.66 -1.93
N GLY A 179 -13.15 -44.41 -0.74
CA GLY A 179 -13.46 -45.45 0.26
C GLY A 179 -12.98 -45.21 1.69
N ALA A 180 -12.36 -44.08 2.03
CA ALA A 180 -11.98 -43.79 3.42
C ALA A 180 -13.21 -43.70 4.36
N ASN A 181 -13.26 -44.56 5.39
CA ASN A 181 -14.32 -44.50 6.40
C ASN A 181 -14.05 -43.40 7.44
N MET A 182 -15.08 -43.04 8.20
CA MET A 182 -15.03 -41.96 9.20
C MET A 182 -14.02 -42.19 10.34
N LEU A 183 -13.71 -43.45 10.66
CA LEU A 183 -12.71 -43.81 11.67
C LEU A 183 -11.28 -43.58 11.18
N LYS A 184 -10.98 -43.86 9.90
CA LYS A 184 -9.67 -43.57 9.29
C LYS A 184 -9.41 -42.06 9.27
N ILE A 185 -10.42 -41.27 8.93
CA ILE A 185 -10.36 -39.81 8.96
C ILE A 185 -10.10 -39.31 10.40
N ALA A 186 -10.79 -39.86 11.40
CA ALA A 186 -10.60 -39.48 12.80
C ALA A 186 -9.19 -39.83 13.32
N SER A 187 -8.65 -41.00 12.97
CA SER A 187 -7.28 -41.41 13.31
C SER A 187 -6.24 -40.52 12.62
N ASP A 188 -6.40 -40.22 11.32
CA ASP A 188 -5.50 -39.34 10.58
C ASP A 188 -5.47 -37.91 11.16
N ILE A 189 -6.61 -37.39 11.64
CA ILE A 189 -6.69 -36.08 12.32
C ILE A 189 -6.01 -36.12 13.71
N TYR A 190 -6.09 -37.25 14.42
CA TYR A 190 -5.50 -37.38 15.75
C TYR A 190 -3.98 -37.61 15.70
N GLU A 191 -3.50 -38.34 14.69
CA GLU A 191 -2.10 -38.78 14.59
C GLU A 191 -1.20 -37.77 13.86
N LYS A 192 -1.75 -36.91 13.00
CA LYS A 192 -0.98 -35.90 12.26
C LYS A 192 -1.28 -34.50 12.80
N PRO A 193 -0.25 -33.68 13.11
CA PRO A 193 -0.47 -32.28 13.41
C PRO A 193 -1.13 -31.59 12.21
N PHE A 194 -2.07 -30.69 12.48
CA PHE A 194 -2.68 -29.89 11.42
C PHE A 194 -1.61 -29.06 10.71
N ASP A 195 -1.39 -29.34 9.42
CA ASP A 195 -0.52 -28.54 8.58
C ASP A 195 -1.21 -27.20 8.28
N LEU A 196 -0.61 -26.11 8.75
CA LEU A 196 -1.06 -24.75 8.44
C LEU A 196 -0.55 -24.34 7.07
N THR A 197 -1.46 -23.88 6.22
CA THR A 197 -1.13 -23.20 4.97
C THR A 197 -1.38 -21.71 5.14
N TYR A 198 -0.51 -20.89 4.60
CA TYR A 198 -0.69 -19.45 4.55
C TYR A 198 -1.02 -19.07 3.11
N LYS A 199 -1.78 -18.03 2.79
CA LYS A 199 -1.92 -17.58 1.39
C LYS A 199 -1.99 -16.08 1.38
N LEU A 200 -1.27 -15.44 0.44
CA LEU A 200 -1.43 -14.01 0.23
C LEU A 200 -2.84 -13.72 -0.30
N THR A 201 -3.42 -12.61 0.18
CA THR A 201 -4.74 -12.16 -0.26
C THR A 201 -4.66 -11.41 -1.58
N ARG A 202 -5.83 -11.12 -2.16
CA ARG A 202 -5.95 -10.21 -3.31
C ARG A 202 -5.27 -8.86 -3.02
N SER A 203 -5.41 -8.32 -1.80
CA SER A 203 -4.78 -7.05 -1.43
C SER A 203 -3.25 -7.10 -1.53
N ALA A 204 -2.64 -8.18 -1.03
CA ALA A 204 -1.21 -8.38 -1.14
C ALA A 204 -0.76 -8.53 -2.59
N ALA A 205 -1.53 -9.25 -3.41
CA ALA A 205 -1.24 -9.40 -4.83
C ALA A 205 -1.34 -8.06 -5.59
N GLN A 206 -2.35 -7.24 -5.32
CA GLN A 206 -2.52 -5.92 -5.92
C GLN A 206 -1.40 -4.94 -5.53
N ILE A 207 -0.98 -4.95 -4.26
CA ILE A 207 0.19 -4.18 -3.82
C ILE A 207 1.45 -4.69 -4.52
N SER A 208 1.65 -6.01 -4.61
CA SER A 208 2.79 -6.60 -5.32
C SER A 208 2.83 -6.18 -6.79
N LEU A 209 1.69 -6.23 -7.49
CA LEU A 209 1.56 -5.85 -8.88
C LEU A 209 1.83 -4.37 -9.11
N HIS A 210 1.09 -3.49 -8.43
CA HIS A 210 1.11 -2.07 -8.76
C HIS A 210 2.26 -1.30 -8.10
N CYS A 211 2.72 -1.72 -6.90
CA CYS A 211 3.81 -1.03 -6.23
C CYS A 211 5.19 -1.52 -6.69
N PHE A 212 5.30 -2.81 -7.08
CA PHE A 212 6.57 -3.47 -7.39
C PHE A 212 6.67 -4.04 -8.81
N GLY A 213 5.62 -3.93 -9.63
CA GLY A 213 5.62 -4.43 -11.01
C GLY A 213 5.65 -5.96 -11.10
N ARG A 214 5.09 -6.66 -10.11
CA ARG A 214 5.11 -8.12 -10.02
C ARG A 214 3.71 -8.70 -10.15
N ASP A 215 3.43 -9.33 -11.28
CA ASP A 215 2.21 -10.10 -11.46
C ASP A 215 2.31 -11.44 -10.72
N ARG A 216 1.59 -11.56 -9.59
CA ARG A 216 1.52 -12.81 -8.81
C ARG A 216 0.47 -13.78 -9.32
N PHE A 217 -0.32 -13.42 -10.35
CA PHE A 217 -1.38 -14.27 -10.88
C PHE A 217 -1.01 -14.95 -12.22
N SER A 218 0.06 -14.55 -12.90
CA SER A 218 0.53 -15.24 -14.11
C SER A 218 1.47 -16.42 -13.84
N ASP A 219 2.17 -16.45 -12.70
CA ASP A 219 3.07 -17.56 -12.34
C ASP A 219 2.50 -18.41 -11.19
N ARG A 220 1.68 -19.38 -11.58
CA ARG A 220 1.15 -20.52 -10.81
C ARG A 220 0.05 -20.19 -9.79
N GLY A 221 -0.96 -21.05 -9.81
CA GLY A 221 -2.22 -20.91 -9.11
C GLY A 221 -2.11 -20.77 -7.59
N ILE A 222 -3.28 -20.63 -7.00
CA ILE A 222 -3.63 -20.40 -5.58
C ILE A 222 -3.08 -21.49 -4.61
N GLU A 223 -2.10 -22.29 -5.01
CA GLU A 223 -1.49 -23.36 -4.23
C GLU A 223 0.05 -23.24 -4.27
N GLY A 224 0.60 -22.61 -3.24
CA GLY A 224 2.06 -22.42 -3.17
C GLY A 224 2.53 -21.78 -1.87
N PHE A 225 2.01 -22.26 -0.75
CA PHE A 225 2.48 -21.87 0.58
C PHE A 225 2.45 -23.08 1.49
N VAL A 226 3.44 -23.92 1.26
CA VAL A 226 3.87 -24.91 2.24
C VAL A 226 5.37 -24.73 2.31
N SER A 227 5.83 -24.06 3.36
CA SER A 227 7.08 -24.37 4.03
C SER A 227 7.07 -23.82 5.44
#